data_AF-A0A7W0VG23-F1
#
_entry.id   AF-A0A7W0VG23-F1
#
_cell.length_a   1.000
_cell.length_b   1.000
_cell.length_c   1.000
_cell.angle_alpha   90.00
_cell.angle_beta   90.00
_cell.angle_gamma   90.00
#
_symmetry.space_group_name_H-M   'P 1'
#
loop_
_entity.id
_entity.type
_entity.pdbx_description
1 polymer ?
#
loop_
_entity_poly.entity_id
_entity_poly.type
_entity_poly.pdbx_seq_one_letter_code
_entity_poly.pdbx_strand_id
1 'polypeptide(L)'
;MPSNTYDLVVLGDDLAALVCATLCARRGLRTLVLGDDRPARYTLGPHKLPIDPVMWPTTAGSASERVLRELHAELALRRKLREPKIAAQLVAPDLRIDLGADRLAGELDREVGTASGAAWLAKWDRASELARLLDPILGSEHAFPGFGFFERRDVAKLAERVADDSNAWWTDAKSDPHAMLWRHLAAIAMRHPDPPPAAIARAVDAWRTGPSPLRGDGDAMRELFVEKLTTAGGEVRAGRVTELGVSWGKITSLTLANGDDIGTSQVVASRPPAELAELLGKKAPKRLGELAAGVSLVGYRYTLNIVIDEAGIPEHMAPTVAVVAAPDKDPSSDAAFSIHLGESDDHGRVIATIAATLAVDGAVDPERIAPKCIALR
;
A
#
# COMPACT_ATOMS: atom_id res chain seq x y z
N MET A 1 18.42 30.76 -16.56
CA MET A 1 18.99 30.11 -15.37
C MET A 1 17.82 29.73 -14.48
N PRO A 2 17.79 28.51 -13.90
CA PRO A 2 16.69 28.09 -13.04
C PRO A 2 16.57 29.02 -11.83
N SER A 3 15.34 29.32 -11.43
CA SER A 3 15.03 30.27 -10.36
C SER A 3 15.38 29.70 -8.96
N ASN A 4 15.40 28.37 -8.84
CA ASN A 4 15.82 27.63 -7.65
C ASN A 4 16.51 26.32 -8.06
N THR A 5 17.49 25.89 -7.26
CA THR A 5 18.20 24.62 -7.44
C THR A 5 18.07 23.76 -6.20
N TYR A 6 17.68 22.50 -6.38
CA TYR A 6 17.51 21.50 -5.31
C TYR A 6 18.52 20.36 -5.49
N ASP A 7 18.94 19.73 -4.41
CA ASP A 7 19.79 18.53 -4.50
C ASP A 7 18.98 17.33 -4.99
N LEU A 8 17.73 17.24 -4.54
CA LEU A 8 16.79 16.18 -4.89
C LEU A 8 15.42 16.78 -5.20
N VAL A 9 14.83 16.36 -6.32
CA VAL A 9 13.40 16.52 -6.57
C VAL A 9 12.73 15.15 -6.57
N VAL A 10 11.64 15.01 -5.82
CA VAL A 10 10.79 13.83 -5.81
C VAL A 10 9.51 14.13 -6.58
N LEU A 11 9.19 13.31 -7.58
CA LEU A 11 7.98 13.42 -8.39
C LEU A 11 6.89 12.50 -7.84
N GLY A 12 5.76 13.08 -7.44
CA GLY A 12 4.68 12.39 -6.74
C GLY A 12 4.70 12.68 -5.23
N ASP A 13 3.54 12.58 -4.59
CA ASP A 13 3.33 12.87 -3.18
C ASP A 13 2.65 11.73 -2.42
N ASP A 14 2.78 10.51 -2.93
CA ASP A 14 2.38 9.32 -2.20
C ASP A 14 3.27 9.06 -0.97
N LEU A 15 2.91 8.05 -0.19
CA LEU A 15 3.63 7.69 1.03
C LEU A 15 5.11 7.38 0.77
N ALA A 16 5.43 6.65 -0.29
CA ALA A 16 6.81 6.26 -0.58
C ALA A 16 7.65 7.47 -0.98
N ALA A 17 7.08 8.35 -1.81
CA ALA A 17 7.68 9.63 -2.19
C ALA A 17 7.96 10.51 -0.97
N LEU A 18 6.97 10.68 -0.08
CA LEU A 18 7.10 11.50 1.11
C LEU A 18 8.11 10.93 2.11
N VAL A 19 8.12 9.61 2.31
CA VAL A 19 9.13 8.94 3.15
C VAL A 19 10.54 9.16 2.58
N CYS A 20 10.73 8.93 1.28
CA CYS A 20 12.00 9.15 0.60
C CYS A 20 12.47 10.60 0.75
N ALA A 21 11.60 11.56 0.42
CA ALA A 21 11.90 12.98 0.52
C ALA A 21 12.26 13.38 1.95
N THR A 22 11.52 12.89 2.95
CA THR A 22 11.77 13.20 4.37
C THR A 22 13.12 12.65 4.82
N LEU A 23 13.46 11.42 4.46
CA LEU A 23 14.75 10.81 4.79
C LEU A 23 15.91 11.61 4.17
N CYS A 24 15.78 11.98 2.90
CA CYS A 24 16.77 12.79 2.18
C CYS A 24 16.94 14.19 2.79
N ALA A 25 15.84 14.87 3.10
CA ALA A 25 15.87 16.18 3.77
C ALA A 25 16.55 16.09 5.14
N ARG A 26 16.21 15.08 5.96
CA ARG A 26 16.86 14.86 7.27
C ARG A 26 18.35 14.57 7.17
N ARG A 27 18.81 14.04 6.03
CA ARG A 27 20.23 13.81 5.73
C ARG A 27 20.91 15.03 5.08
N GLY A 28 20.23 16.18 5.04
CA GLY A 28 20.80 17.47 4.64
C GLY A 28 20.65 17.82 3.16
N LEU A 29 19.90 17.04 2.37
CA LEU A 29 19.63 17.37 0.97
C LEU A 29 18.54 18.43 0.87
N ARG A 30 18.77 19.50 0.10
CA ARG A 30 17.71 20.46 -0.26
C ARG A 30 16.70 19.75 -1.16
N THR A 31 15.58 19.36 -0.57
CA THR A 31 14.62 18.43 -1.19
C THR A 31 13.31 19.11 -1.51
N LEU A 32 12.81 18.90 -2.74
CA LEU A 32 11.50 19.35 -3.19
C LEU A 32 10.63 18.14 -3.57
N VAL A 33 9.39 18.11 -3.10
CA VAL A 33 8.35 17.18 -3.57
C VAL A 33 7.41 17.95 -4.50
N LEU A 34 7.19 17.41 -5.70
CA LEU A 34 6.23 17.90 -6.67
C LEU A 34 5.04 16.93 -6.72
N GLY A 35 3.94 17.32 -6.08
CA GLY A 35 2.69 16.55 -6.04
C GLY A 35 1.81 16.77 -7.26
N ASP A 36 0.97 15.79 -7.58
CA ASP A 36 0.06 15.80 -8.74
C ASP A 36 -1.35 16.33 -8.43
N ASP A 37 -1.51 17.06 -7.32
CA ASP A 37 -2.79 17.64 -6.82
C ASP A 37 -3.93 16.64 -6.65
N ARG A 38 -3.66 15.33 -6.67
CA ARG A 38 -4.68 14.32 -6.44
C ARG A 38 -5.07 14.36 -4.97
N PRO A 39 -6.32 14.73 -4.63
CA PRO A 39 -6.71 14.75 -3.24
C PRO A 39 -6.78 13.31 -2.71
N ALA A 40 -6.59 13.10 -1.40
CA ALA A 40 -6.87 11.79 -0.79
C ALA A 40 -8.36 11.63 -0.46
N ARG A 41 -9.13 12.72 -0.53
CA ARG A 41 -10.56 12.79 -0.20
C ARG A 41 -11.34 13.58 -1.23
N TYR A 42 -12.64 13.37 -1.25
CA TYR A 42 -13.58 14.23 -1.96
C TYR A 42 -14.73 14.60 -1.03
N THR A 43 -15.35 15.74 -1.30
CA THR A 43 -16.49 16.23 -0.53
C THR A 43 -17.77 15.86 -1.26
N LEU A 44 -18.70 15.21 -0.56
CA LEU A 44 -20.06 14.96 -1.05
C LEU A 44 -21.05 15.44 0.01
N GLY A 45 -21.69 16.58 -0.26
CA GLY A 45 -22.51 17.26 0.75
C GLY A 45 -21.69 17.63 1.99
N PRO A 46 -22.12 17.28 3.22
CA PRO A 46 -21.37 17.56 4.44
C PRO A 46 -20.25 16.54 4.71
N HIS A 47 -20.15 15.47 3.92
CA HIS A 47 -19.23 14.36 4.19
C HIS A 47 -17.92 14.50 3.41
N LYS A 48 -16.82 14.28 4.10
CA LYS A 48 -15.49 14.13 3.49
C LYS A 48 -15.16 12.65 3.37
N LEU A 49 -15.17 12.13 2.15
CA LEU A 49 -15.07 10.71 1.86
C LEU A 49 -13.66 10.36 1.35
N PRO A 50 -13.04 9.27 1.82
CA PRO A 50 -11.73 8.85 1.34
C PRO A 50 -11.81 8.36 -0.11
N ILE A 51 -10.77 8.61 -0.89
CA ILE A 51 -10.60 8.00 -2.22
C ILE A 51 -10.14 6.55 -2.10
N ASP A 52 -9.43 6.23 -1.01
CA ASP A 52 -8.85 4.91 -0.79
C ASP A 52 -8.71 4.64 0.72
N PRO A 53 -9.10 3.46 1.22
CA PRO A 53 -8.84 3.11 2.61
C PRO A 53 -7.34 2.86 2.81
N VAL A 54 -6.74 3.57 3.76
CA VAL A 54 -5.33 3.39 4.10
C VAL A 54 -5.22 2.44 5.29
N MET A 55 -4.54 1.33 5.07
CA MET A 55 -4.08 0.45 6.14
C MET A 55 -2.58 0.64 6.31
N TRP A 56 -2.12 0.69 7.56
CA TRP A 56 -0.69 0.73 7.84
C TRP A 56 -0.17 -0.67 8.18
N PRO A 57 0.73 -1.25 7.36
CA PRO A 57 1.31 -2.54 7.66
C PRO A 57 2.47 -2.37 8.65
N THR A 58 2.19 -2.10 9.94
CA THR A 58 3.22 -2.27 10.97
C THR A 58 3.26 -3.72 11.40
N THR A 59 4.25 -4.46 10.92
CA THR A 59 4.77 -5.61 11.67
C THR A 59 6.03 -5.17 12.43
N ALA A 60 6.16 -5.60 13.68
CA ALA A 60 7.37 -5.35 14.47
C ALA A 60 8.58 -5.99 13.77
N GLY A 61 9.73 -5.32 13.75
CA GLY A 61 10.94 -5.75 13.06
C GLY A 61 10.98 -5.48 11.55
N SER A 62 9.94 -4.83 11.00
CA SER A 62 9.87 -4.50 9.58
C SER A 62 10.78 -3.34 9.16
N ALA A 63 11.09 -3.25 7.86
CA ALA A 63 11.77 -2.11 7.27
C ALA A 63 11.07 -0.76 7.56
N SER A 64 9.73 -0.77 7.64
CA SER A 64 8.92 0.39 8.03
C SER A 64 9.21 0.87 9.45
N GLU A 65 9.44 -0.04 10.42
CA GLU A 65 9.80 0.37 11.78
C GLU A 65 11.15 1.12 11.80
N ARG A 66 12.14 0.62 11.05
CA ARG A 66 13.45 1.29 10.92
C ARG A 66 13.29 2.71 10.38
N VAL A 67 12.49 2.88 9.32
CA VAL A 67 12.20 4.19 8.72
C VAL A 67 11.52 5.12 9.72
N LEU A 68 10.50 4.63 10.43
CA LEU A 68 9.80 5.43 11.44
C LEU A 68 10.72 5.86 12.57
N ARG A 69 11.64 4.99 13.01
CA ARG A 69 12.64 5.30 14.03
C ARG A 69 13.62 6.37 13.56
N GLU A 70 14.16 6.21 12.35
CA GLU A 70 15.06 7.20 11.74
C GLU A 70 14.38 8.57 11.60
N LEU A 71 13.10 8.58 11.23
CA LEU A 71 12.30 9.80 11.10
C LEU A 71 11.76 10.35 12.42
N HIS A 72 12.00 9.66 13.55
CA HIS A 72 11.38 9.95 14.86
C HIS A 72 9.86 10.15 14.74
N ALA A 73 9.22 9.26 13.98
CA ALA A 73 7.79 9.28 13.66
C ALA A 73 6.99 8.24 14.46
N GLU A 74 7.63 7.32 15.18
CA GLU A 74 6.97 6.22 15.92
C GLU A 74 5.87 6.71 16.87
N LEU A 75 6.18 7.71 17.73
CA LEU A 75 5.20 8.23 18.69
C LEU A 75 4.06 9.00 18.00
N ALA A 76 4.38 9.74 16.94
CA ALA A 76 3.38 10.49 16.18
C ALA A 76 2.44 9.54 15.43
N LEU A 77 2.98 8.49 14.81
CA LEU A 77 2.21 7.42 14.19
C LEU A 77 1.33 6.72 15.22
N ARG A 78 1.88 6.32 16.38
CA ARG A 78 1.11 5.64 17.42
C ARG A 78 -0.12 6.45 17.88
N ARG A 79 0.02 7.78 17.97
CA ARG A 79 -1.11 8.68 18.30
C ARG A 79 -2.18 8.74 17.20
N LYS A 80 -1.79 8.44 15.96
CA LYS A 80 -2.68 8.33 14.80
C LYS A 80 -3.20 6.90 14.60
N LEU A 81 -2.78 5.89 15.38
CA LEU A 81 -3.35 4.54 15.27
C LEU A 81 -4.57 4.39 16.17
N ARG A 82 -5.55 3.60 15.72
CA ARG A 82 -6.67 3.13 16.53
C ARG A 82 -6.25 1.84 17.24
N GLU A 83 -6.67 1.70 18.49
CA GLU A 83 -6.52 0.47 19.28
C GLU A 83 -7.92 -0.14 19.51
N PRO A 84 -8.56 -0.70 18.47
CA PRO A 84 -9.87 -1.33 18.62
C PRO A 84 -9.78 -2.63 19.42
N LYS A 85 -10.90 -3.05 20.03
CA LYS A 85 -10.98 -4.34 20.74
C LYS A 85 -10.73 -5.55 19.82
N ILE A 86 -11.20 -5.44 18.58
CA ILE A 86 -10.96 -6.39 17.49
C ILE A 86 -10.29 -5.59 16.37
N ALA A 87 -9.05 -5.92 16.02
CA ALA A 87 -8.27 -5.17 15.05
C ALA A 87 -8.80 -5.34 13.63
N ALA A 88 -9.10 -6.58 13.26
CA ALA A 88 -9.66 -6.93 11.98
C ALA A 88 -10.55 -8.17 12.08
N GLN A 89 -11.33 -8.43 11.03
CA GLN A 89 -12.11 -9.66 10.88
C GLN A 89 -11.91 -10.26 9.50
N LEU A 90 -11.94 -11.58 9.44
CA LEU A 90 -12.19 -12.33 8.20
C LEU A 90 -13.63 -12.86 8.24
N VAL A 91 -14.42 -12.54 7.22
CA VAL A 91 -15.80 -13.01 7.05
C VAL A 91 -15.92 -13.76 5.73
N ALA A 92 -16.46 -14.97 5.77
CA ALA A 92 -16.84 -15.80 4.61
C ALA A 92 -18.22 -16.45 4.88
N PRO A 93 -18.87 -17.13 3.90
CA PRO A 93 -20.27 -17.59 4.01
C PRO A 93 -20.64 -18.29 5.32
N ASP A 94 -19.74 -19.13 5.85
CA ASP A 94 -19.94 -19.90 7.08
C ASP A 94 -18.80 -19.70 8.08
N LEU A 95 -18.09 -18.56 8.00
CA LEU A 95 -16.89 -18.33 8.79
C LEU A 95 -16.79 -16.87 9.22
N ARG A 96 -16.53 -16.64 10.51
CA ARG A 96 -16.15 -15.32 11.02
C ARG A 96 -15.04 -15.44 12.06
N ILE A 97 -13.83 -15.03 11.67
CA ILE A 97 -12.66 -15.05 12.54
C ILE A 97 -12.32 -13.63 12.96
N ASP A 98 -12.30 -13.37 14.27
CA ASP A 98 -11.71 -12.16 14.82
C ASP A 98 -10.18 -12.25 14.78
N LEU A 99 -9.54 -11.34 14.06
CA LEU A 99 -8.09 -11.32 13.87
C LEU A 99 -7.40 -10.47 14.94
N GLY A 100 -6.27 -10.97 15.41
CA GLY A 100 -5.43 -10.36 16.45
C GLY A 100 -4.41 -11.37 16.96
N ALA A 101 -3.24 -10.87 17.35
CA ALA A 101 -2.09 -11.71 17.72
C ALA A 101 -2.40 -12.71 18.85
N ASP A 102 -3.26 -12.34 19.79
CA ASP A 102 -3.65 -13.10 20.98
C ASP A 102 -5.00 -13.84 20.83
N ARG A 103 -5.73 -13.61 19.73
CA ARG A 103 -7.10 -14.14 19.52
C ARG A 103 -7.16 -15.32 18.58
N LEU A 104 -6.28 -15.37 17.58
CA LEU A 104 -6.43 -16.26 16.43
C LEU A 104 -6.62 -17.73 16.81
N ALA A 105 -5.88 -18.24 17.79
CA ALA A 105 -5.98 -19.65 18.19
C ALA A 105 -7.38 -20.02 18.73
N GLY A 106 -7.93 -19.21 19.64
CA GLY A 106 -9.26 -19.45 20.20
C GLY A 106 -10.38 -19.21 19.18
N GLU A 107 -10.20 -18.26 18.28
CA GLU A 107 -11.15 -17.98 17.20
C GLU A 107 -11.18 -19.11 16.16
N LEU A 108 -10.03 -19.69 15.82
CA LEU A 108 -9.96 -20.86 14.95
C LEU A 108 -10.60 -22.10 15.59
N ASP A 109 -10.35 -22.33 16.88
CA ASP A 109 -11.01 -23.42 17.61
C ASP A 109 -12.55 -23.25 17.62
N ARG A 110 -13.03 -22.03 17.85
CA ARG A 110 -14.45 -21.68 17.85
C ARG A 110 -15.12 -21.90 16.49
N GLU A 111 -14.45 -21.52 15.41
CA GLU A 111 -15.04 -21.46 14.07
C GLU A 111 -14.89 -22.76 13.27
N VAL A 112 -13.73 -23.43 13.35
CA VAL A 112 -13.44 -24.63 12.54
C VAL A 112 -13.18 -25.89 13.38
N GLY A 113 -13.28 -25.78 14.71
CA GLY A 113 -13.04 -26.85 15.67
C GLY A 113 -11.57 -27.09 15.98
N THR A 114 -11.28 -27.72 17.12
CA THR A 114 -9.92 -27.80 17.69
C THR A 114 -8.88 -28.41 16.75
N ALA A 115 -9.20 -29.52 16.09
CA ALA A 115 -8.25 -30.22 15.22
C ALA A 115 -7.92 -29.40 13.97
N SER A 116 -8.94 -28.90 13.27
CA SER A 116 -8.77 -28.06 12.07
C SER A 116 -8.13 -26.71 12.43
N GLY A 117 -8.54 -26.12 13.56
CA GLY A 117 -8.01 -24.85 14.04
C GLY A 117 -6.53 -24.92 14.38
N ALA A 118 -6.07 -26.00 15.00
CA ALA A 118 -4.65 -26.25 15.22
C ALA A 118 -3.86 -26.39 13.91
N ALA A 119 -4.42 -27.10 12.92
CA ALA A 119 -3.79 -27.24 11.61
C ALA A 119 -3.68 -25.90 10.85
N TRP A 120 -4.72 -25.06 10.93
CA TRP A 120 -4.70 -23.71 10.36
C TRP A 120 -3.70 -22.81 11.05
N LEU A 121 -3.67 -22.83 12.38
CA LEU A 121 -2.72 -22.03 13.16
C LEU A 121 -1.29 -22.38 12.79
N ALA A 122 -0.96 -23.67 12.64
CA ALA A 122 0.36 -24.11 12.20
C ALA A 122 0.74 -23.59 10.81
N LYS A 123 -0.22 -23.53 9.87
CA LYS A 123 0.00 -22.94 8.54
C LYS A 123 0.17 -21.42 8.58
N TRP A 124 -0.54 -20.75 9.48
CA TRP A 124 -0.38 -19.32 9.76
C TRP A 124 0.98 -19.00 10.39
N ASP A 125 1.43 -19.84 11.34
CA ASP A 125 2.78 -19.76 11.92
C ASP A 125 3.85 -19.92 10.85
N ARG A 126 3.69 -20.89 9.95
CA ARG A 126 4.61 -21.08 8.84
C ARG A 126 4.60 -19.88 7.89
N ALA A 127 3.44 -19.30 7.58
CA ALA A 127 3.34 -18.07 6.80
C ALA A 127 4.09 -16.91 7.47
N SER A 128 3.94 -16.75 8.78
CA SER A 128 4.67 -15.75 9.58
C SER A 128 6.19 -15.96 9.54
N GLU A 129 6.67 -17.20 9.60
CA GLU A 129 8.11 -17.51 9.45
C GLU A 129 8.63 -17.08 8.07
N LEU A 130 7.90 -17.41 7.00
CA LEU A 130 8.26 -17.03 5.63
C LEU A 130 8.22 -15.51 5.43
N ALA A 131 7.20 -14.85 6.00
CA ALA A 131 7.10 -13.39 5.98
C ALA A 131 8.36 -12.75 6.59
N ARG A 132 8.88 -13.30 7.70
CA ARG A 132 10.11 -12.80 8.35
C ARG A 132 11.39 -13.05 7.54
N LEU A 133 11.42 -14.03 6.65
CA LEU A 133 12.57 -14.23 5.74
C LEU A 133 12.78 -13.05 4.79
N LEU A 134 11.73 -12.25 4.54
CA LEU A 134 11.82 -11.04 3.73
C LEU A 134 12.41 -9.84 4.50
N ASP A 135 12.33 -9.83 5.84
CA ASP A 135 12.73 -8.66 6.63
C ASP A 135 14.22 -8.31 6.50
N PRO A 136 15.18 -9.26 6.46
CA PRO A 136 16.58 -8.94 6.19
C PRO A 136 16.80 -8.32 4.80
N ILE A 137 16.05 -8.76 3.79
CA ILE A 137 16.11 -8.20 2.44
C ILE A 137 15.56 -6.78 2.45
N LEU A 138 14.41 -6.54 3.07
CA LEU A 138 13.79 -5.21 3.07
C LEU A 138 14.45 -4.23 4.04
N GLY A 139 15.05 -4.74 5.12
CA GLY A 139 15.54 -3.97 6.25
C GLY A 139 17.03 -3.66 6.24
N SER A 140 17.83 -4.22 5.31
CA SER A 140 19.27 -3.90 5.24
C SER A 140 19.53 -2.57 4.52
N GLU A 141 20.60 -1.86 4.90
CA GLU A 141 20.93 -0.52 4.36
C GLU A 141 21.37 -0.54 2.90
N HIS A 142 21.86 -1.68 2.42
CA HIS A 142 22.36 -1.87 1.07
C HIS A 142 21.43 -2.68 0.18
N ALA A 143 20.27 -3.09 0.68
CA ALA A 143 19.40 -3.95 -0.11
C ALA A 143 18.55 -3.17 -1.10
N PHE A 144 18.59 -3.78 -2.29
CA PHE A 144 17.71 -3.60 -3.43
C PHE A 144 18.04 -2.41 -4.36
N PRO A 145 18.57 -2.69 -5.58
CA PRO A 145 18.98 -4.00 -6.11
C PRO A 145 20.34 -4.49 -5.60
N GLY A 146 21.00 -3.79 -4.66
CA GLY A 146 22.38 -4.03 -4.27
C GLY A 146 23.36 -3.51 -5.33
N PHE A 147 24.36 -2.72 -4.91
CA PHE A 147 25.26 -2.06 -5.87
C PHE A 147 26.51 -2.88 -6.22
N GLY A 148 26.99 -3.76 -5.33
CA GLY A 148 28.15 -4.61 -5.57
C GLY A 148 27.80 -6.04 -6.02
N PHE A 149 28.83 -6.82 -6.36
CA PHE A 149 28.66 -8.22 -6.81
C PHE A 149 28.21 -9.12 -5.66
N PHE A 150 28.79 -8.96 -4.46
CA PHE A 150 28.48 -9.80 -3.31
C PHE A 150 27.08 -9.52 -2.78
N GLU A 151 26.70 -8.25 -2.67
CA GLU A 151 25.38 -7.81 -2.24
C GLU A 151 24.29 -8.34 -3.19
N ARG A 152 24.52 -8.24 -4.51
CA ARG A 152 23.60 -8.81 -5.51
C ARG A 152 23.48 -10.32 -5.37
N ARG A 153 24.59 -11.03 -5.17
CA ARG A 153 24.60 -12.48 -4.99
C ARG A 153 23.87 -12.89 -3.72
N ASP A 154 24.04 -12.16 -2.63
CA ASP A 154 23.43 -12.50 -1.35
C ASP A 154 21.93 -12.18 -1.36
N VAL A 155 21.50 -11.06 -1.96
CA VAL A 155 20.08 -10.76 -2.22
C VAL A 155 19.47 -11.82 -3.13
N ALA A 156 20.16 -12.26 -4.19
CA ALA A 156 19.66 -13.29 -5.09
C ALA A 156 19.46 -14.64 -4.37
N LYS A 157 20.43 -15.07 -3.55
CA LYS A 157 20.30 -16.30 -2.74
C LYS A 157 19.14 -16.25 -1.76
N LEU A 158 18.96 -15.12 -1.09
CA LEU A 158 17.84 -14.94 -0.16
C LEU A 158 16.50 -14.92 -0.91
N ALA A 159 16.43 -14.24 -2.05
CA ALA A 159 15.23 -14.19 -2.88
C ALA A 159 14.86 -15.57 -3.44
N GLU A 160 15.83 -16.35 -3.91
CA GLU A 160 15.65 -17.73 -4.37
C GLU A 160 15.11 -18.62 -3.25
N ARG A 161 15.74 -18.58 -2.07
CA ARG A 161 15.25 -19.31 -0.89
C ARG A 161 13.82 -18.93 -0.52
N VAL A 162 13.50 -17.63 -0.48
CA VAL A 162 12.14 -17.17 -0.16
C VAL A 162 11.15 -17.67 -1.21
N ALA A 163 11.51 -17.64 -2.49
CA ALA A 163 10.67 -18.15 -3.56
C ALA A 163 10.41 -19.66 -3.39
N ASP A 164 11.45 -20.46 -3.18
CA ASP A 164 11.33 -21.92 -3.00
C ASP A 164 10.51 -22.27 -1.75
N ASP A 165 10.86 -21.69 -0.59
CA ASP A 165 10.19 -21.98 0.68
C ASP A 165 8.71 -21.54 0.64
N SER A 166 8.40 -20.39 0.00
CA SER A 166 7.02 -19.92 -0.15
C SER A 166 6.20 -20.72 -1.18
N ASN A 167 6.82 -21.18 -2.27
CA ASN A 167 6.17 -22.07 -3.25
C ASN A 167 5.82 -23.42 -2.63
N ALA A 168 6.75 -24.00 -1.85
CA ALA A 168 6.52 -25.27 -1.15
C ALA A 168 5.38 -25.12 -0.13
N TRP A 169 5.40 -24.06 0.68
CA TRP A 169 4.31 -23.76 1.62
C TRP A 169 2.98 -23.55 0.91
N TRP A 170 2.94 -22.79 -0.18
CA TRP A 170 1.69 -22.53 -0.89
C TRP A 170 1.13 -23.79 -1.57
N THR A 171 2.00 -24.68 -2.05
CA THR A 171 1.60 -25.97 -2.61
C THR A 171 0.95 -26.86 -1.55
N ASP A 172 1.56 -26.94 -0.36
CA ASP A 172 0.98 -27.65 0.78
C ASP A 172 -0.34 -26.99 1.24
N ALA A 173 -0.33 -25.67 1.40
CA ALA A 173 -1.49 -24.88 1.79
C ALA A 173 -2.70 -25.18 0.91
N LYS A 174 -2.54 -25.16 -0.43
CA LYS A 174 -3.62 -25.44 -1.40
C LYS A 174 -4.33 -26.78 -1.24
N SER A 175 -3.71 -27.76 -0.58
CA SER A 175 -4.38 -29.03 -0.26
C SER A 175 -5.50 -28.87 0.78
N ASP A 176 -5.50 -27.77 1.52
CA ASP A 176 -6.54 -27.40 2.48
C ASP A 176 -7.75 -26.79 1.74
N PRO A 177 -8.98 -27.28 1.98
CA PRO A 177 -10.19 -26.70 1.41
C PRO A 177 -10.34 -25.19 1.68
N HIS A 178 -9.72 -24.69 2.75
CA HIS A 178 -9.83 -23.29 3.16
C HIS A 178 -8.66 -22.42 2.72
N ALA A 179 -7.63 -22.97 2.07
CA ALA A 179 -6.50 -22.17 1.59
C ALA A 179 -6.88 -21.13 0.54
N MET A 180 -8.03 -21.30 -0.12
CA MET A 180 -8.61 -20.28 -0.97
C MET A 180 -8.80 -18.95 -0.21
N LEU A 181 -9.19 -19.00 1.07
CA LEU A 181 -9.36 -17.80 1.91
C LEU A 181 -8.05 -17.00 2.03
N TRP A 182 -6.90 -17.66 2.10
CA TRP A 182 -5.59 -16.97 2.17
C TRP A 182 -5.23 -16.25 0.87
N ARG A 183 -5.58 -16.84 -0.29
CA ARG A 183 -5.42 -16.15 -1.58
C ARG A 183 -6.27 -14.88 -1.62
N HIS A 184 -7.53 -14.97 -1.16
CA HIS A 184 -8.44 -13.82 -1.09
C HIS A 184 -7.92 -12.74 -0.11
N LEU A 185 -7.49 -13.13 1.09
CA LEU A 185 -6.87 -12.21 2.06
C LEU A 185 -5.65 -11.48 1.47
N ALA A 186 -4.80 -12.22 0.75
CA ALA A 186 -3.64 -11.65 0.09
C ALA A 186 -4.01 -10.69 -1.03
N ALA A 187 -5.00 -11.04 -1.84
CA ALA A 187 -5.47 -10.18 -2.90
C ALA A 187 -6.08 -8.87 -2.37
N ILE A 188 -6.80 -8.93 -1.25
CA ILE A 188 -7.33 -7.75 -0.56
C ILE A 188 -6.18 -6.87 -0.03
N ALA A 189 -5.23 -7.46 0.71
CA ALA A 189 -4.13 -6.70 1.31
C ALA A 189 -3.19 -6.08 0.27
N MET A 190 -2.84 -6.85 -0.76
CA MET A 190 -1.90 -6.45 -1.81
C MET A 190 -2.57 -5.66 -2.94
N ARG A 191 -3.91 -5.68 -2.99
CA ARG A 191 -4.71 -5.11 -4.09
C ARG A 191 -4.27 -5.63 -5.45
N HIS A 192 -4.06 -6.94 -5.48
CA HIS A 192 -3.51 -7.67 -6.63
C HIS A 192 -4.29 -8.97 -6.77
N PRO A 193 -4.91 -9.27 -7.94
CA PRO A 193 -5.80 -10.42 -8.07
C PRO A 193 -5.05 -11.76 -8.03
N ASP A 194 -3.76 -11.77 -8.35
CA ASP A 194 -2.95 -13.00 -8.32
C ASP A 194 -1.61 -12.80 -7.60
N PRO A 195 -1.63 -12.61 -6.27
CA PRO A 195 -0.41 -12.34 -5.51
C PRO A 195 0.51 -13.57 -5.52
N PRO A 196 1.83 -13.41 -5.68
CA PRO A 196 2.77 -14.53 -5.63
C PRO A 196 2.84 -15.12 -4.21
N PRO A 197 3.26 -16.39 -4.04
CA PRO A 197 3.25 -17.09 -2.75
C PRO A 197 3.93 -16.35 -1.59
N ALA A 198 5.09 -15.72 -1.82
CA ALA A 198 5.77 -14.91 -0.81
C ALA A 198 4.92 -13.70 -0.35
N ALA A 199 4.19 -13.07 -1.27
CA ALA A 199 3.27 -11.98 -0.94
C ALA A 199 2.02 -12.49 -0.21
N ILE A 200 1.54 -13.70 -0.53
CA ILE A 200 0.46 -14.35 0.22
C ILE A 200 0.88 -14.56 1.67
N ALA A 201 2.05 -15.18 1.91
CA ALA A 201 2.56 -15.41 3.26
C ALA A 201 2.69 -14.10 4.06
N ARG A 202 3.23 -13.03 3.44
CA ARG A 202 3.34 -11.69 4.05
C ARG A 202 1.98 -11.08 4.39
N ALA A 203 0.99 -11.21 3.49
CA ALA A 203 -0.35 -10.68 3.72
C ALA A 203 -1.10 -11.45 4.82
N VAL A 204 -0.97 -12.78 4.84
CA VAL A 204 -1.53 -13.64 5.88
C VAL A 204 -0.94 -13.27 7.25
N ASP A 205 0.37 -13.05 7.33
CA ASP A 205 1.02 -12.55 8.55
C ASP A 205 0.50 -11.16 8.97
N ALA A 206 0.33 -10.23 8.04
CA ALA A 206 -0.22 -8.90 8.33
C ALA A 206 -1.67 -8.96 8.84
N TRP A 207 -2.51 -9.83 8.26
CA TRP A 207 -3.86 -10.08 8.74
C TRP A 207 -3.88 -10.73 10.12
N ARG A 208 -2.93 -11.63 10.41
CA ARG A 208 -2.81 -12.27 11.73
C ARG A 208 -2.74 -11.26 12.86
N THR A 209 -1.89 -10.25 12.68
CA THR A 209 -1.66 -9.21 13.69
C THR A 209 -2.82 -8.22 13.74
N GLY A 210 -3.65 -8.19 12.70
CA GLY A 210 -4.71 -7.22 12.48
C GLY A 210 -4.12 -5.89 12.00
N PRO A 211 -4.31 -5.48 10.73
CA PRO A 211 -3.82 -4.18 10.27
C PRO A 211 -4.40 -3.06 11.14
N SER A 212 -3.53 -2.28 11.76
CA SER A 212 -3.95 -1.20 12.64
C SER A 212 -4.66 -0.12 11.82
N PRO A 213 -5.94 0.18 12.10
CA PRO A 213 -6.61 1.25 11.39
C PRO A 213 -6.04 2.59 11.85
N LEU A 214 -5.96 3.54 10.93
CA LEU A 214 -5.57 4.91 11.24
C LEU A 214 -6.77 5.69 11.81
N ARG A 215 -6.48 6.62 12.71
CA ARG A 215 -7.36 7.69 13.19
C ARG A 215 -7.33 8.80 12.17
N GLY A 216 -8.50 9.23 11.76
CA GLY A 216 -8.61 9.95 10.50
C GLY A 216 -8.33 9.01 9.32
N ASP A 217 -8.72 9.45 8.15
CA ASP A 217 -8.46 8.77 6.89
C ASP A 217 -6.96 8.81 6.49
N GLY A 218 -6.66 8.36 5.28
CA GLY A 218 -5.32 8.31 4.70
C GLY A 218 -4.52 9.61 4.74
N ASP A 219 -5.16 10.77 4.91
CA ASP A 219 -4.46 12.06 5.05
C ASP A 219 -3.56 12.09 6.29
N ALA A 220 -3.90 11.37 7.37
CA ALA A 220 -3.12 11.40 8.60
C ALA A 220 -1.64 11.04 8.40
N MET A 221 -1.35 10.08 7.51
CA MET A 221 0.02 9.69 7.17
C MET A 221 0.70 10.69 6.28
N ARG A 222 -0.04 11.21 5.29
CA ARG A 222 0.46 12.25 4.39
C ARG A 222 0.83 13.50 5.18
N GLU A 223 -0.07 13.99 6.02
CA GLU A 223 0.14 15.11 6.94
C GLU A 223 1.37 14.90 7.82
N LEU A 224 1.48 13.72 8.44
CA LEU A 224 2.63 13.38 9.28
C LEU A 224 3.94 13.52 8.51
N PHE A 225 4.05 12.93 7.32
CA PHE A 225 5.31 12.99 6.56
C PHE A 225 5.55 14.35 5.91
N VAL A 226 4.51 15.08 5.51
CA VAL A 226 4.65 16.48 5.07
C VAL A 226 5.19 17.34 6.22
N GLU A 227 4.63 17.24 7.43
CA GLU A 227 5.11 17.96 8.61
C GLU A 227 6.58 17.62 8.93
N LYS A 228 6.94 16.33 8.87
CA LYS A 228 8.32 15.88 9.09
C LYS A 228 9.26 16.41 8.00
N LEU A 229 8.85 16.40 6.74
CA LEU A 229 9.61 16.91 5.61
C LEU A 229 9.87 18.41 5.76
N THR A 230 8.82 19.20 6.03
CA THR A 230 8.94 20.65 6.18
C THR A 230 9.78 21.03 7.41
N THR A 231 9.67 20.27 8.51
CA THR A 231 10.51 20.45 9.69
C THR A 231 11.99 20.18 9.38
N ALA A 232 12.28 19.27 8.45
CA ALA A 232 13.63 18.97 7.97
C ALA A 232 14.12 19.96 6.89
N GLY A 233 13.38 21.03 6.60
CA GLY A 233 13.74 22.04 5.59
C GLY A 233 13.44 21.63 4.15
N GLY A 234 12.73 20.52 3.94
CA GLY A 234 12.20 20.15 2.64
C GLY A 234 10.95 20.94 2.28
N GLU A 235 10.57 20.91 1.01
CA GLU A 235 9.45 21.67 0.48
C GLU A 235 8.49 20.77 -0.30
N VAL A 236 7.18 21.07 -0.21
CA VAL A 236 6.14 20.42 -1.02
C VAL A 236 5.47 21.49 -1.86
N ARG A 237 5.40 21.27 -3.17
CA ARG A 237 4.69 22.16 -4.11
C ARG A 237 3.75 21.35 -5.00
N ALA A 238 2.65 21.99 -5.36
CA ALA A 238 1.84 21.56 -6.49
C ALA A 238 2.56 21.91 -7.79
N GLY A 239 2.59 21.01 -8.76
CA GLY A 239 3.19 21.31 -10.06
C GLY A 239 3.32 20.11 -10.96
N ARG A 240 2.60 20.14 -12.09
CA ARG A 240 2.77 19.14 -13.14
C ARG A 240 4.07 19.38 -13.88
N VAL A 241 4.98 18.42 -13.82
CA VAL A 241 6.20 18.38 -14.65
C VAL A 241 5.84 18.01 -16.09
N THR A 242 6.40 18.72 -17.06
CA THR A 242 6.19 18.47 -18.49
C THR A 242 7.44 17.96 -19.20
N GLU A 243 8.64 18.29 -18.72
CA GLU A 243 9.90 17.81 -19.29
C GLU A 243 10.98 17.64 -18.21
N LEU A 244 11.85 16.63 -18.38
CA LEU A 244 13.11 16.50 -17.65
C LEU A 244 14.30 16.94 -18.54
N GLY A 245 14.99 17.98 -18.08
CA GLY A 245 16.21 18.48 -18.70
C GLY A 245 17.39 17.56 -18.44
N VAL A 246 17.98 17.01 -19.50
CA VAL A 246 19.17 16.14 -19.43
C VAL A 246 20.32 16.79 -20.20
N SER A 247 21.48 16.85 -19.57
CA SER A 247 22.74 17.34 -20.13
C SER A 247 23.86 16.36 -19.81
N TRP A 248 24.65 15.98 -20.81
CA TRP A 248 25.74 14.99 -20.67
C TRP A 248 25.31 13.68 -19.98
N GLY A 249 24.08 13.22 -20.27
CA GLY A 249 23.51 12.01 -19.69
C GLY A 249 23.07 12.13 -18.22
N LYS A 250 23.08 13.34 -17.64
CA LYS A 250 22.62 13.61 -16.28
C LYS A 250 21.40 14.52 -16.30
N ILE A 251 20.46 14.28 -15.40
CA ILE A 251 19.35 15.21 -15.17
C ILE A 251 19.93 16.48 -14.52
N THR A 252 19.54 17.65 -15.04
CA THR A 252 20.00 18.96 -14.56
C THR A 252 18.86 19.89 -14.19
N SER A 253 17.67 19.66 -14.74
CA SER A 253 16.51 20.49 -14.50
C SER A 253 15.21 19.75 -14.81
N LEU A 254 14.11 20.36 -14.43
CA LEU A 254 12.75 19.99 -14.84
C LEU A 254 11.97 21.25 -15.17
N THR A 255 11.03 21.13 -16.10
CA THR A 255 10.14 22.22 -16.50
C THR A 255 8.71 21.89 -16.07
N LEU A 256 8.08 22.84 -15.39
CA LEU A 256 6.69 22.75 -14.95
C LEU A 256 5.74 23.24 -16.04
N ALA A 257 4.48 22.81 -15.99
CA ALA A 257 3.44 23.18 -16.95
C ALA A 257 3.16 24.70 -16.99
N ASN A 258 3.48 25.43 -15.93
CA ASN A 258 3.38 26.89 -15.89
C ASN A 258 4.58 27.61 -16.55
N GLY A 259 5.57 26.86 -17.06
CA GLY A 259 6.78 27.37 -17.69
C GLY A 259 7.97 27.56 -16.74
N ASP A 260 7.83 27.29 -15.44
CA ASP A 260 8.93 27.43 -14.49
C ASP A 260 9.98 26.32 -14.66
N ASP A 261 11.26 26.72 -14.65
CA ASP A 261 12.40 25.81 -14.66
C ASP A 261 13.01 25.67 -13.26
N ILE A 262 13.10 24.42 -12.79
CA ILE A 262 13.70 24.07 -11.51
C ILE A 262 14.99 23.29 -11.76
N GLY A 263 16.10 23.76 -11.21
CA GLY A 263 17.38 23.06 -11.26
C GLY A 263 17.41 21.90 -10.28
N THR A 264 17.99 20.75 -10.68
CA THR A 264 18.14 19.61 -9.78
C THR A 264 19.35 18.76 -10.09
N SER A 265 19.95 18.16 -9.05
CA SER A 265 21.04 17.19 -9.21
C SER A 265 20.54 15.75 -9.34
N GLN A 266 19.39 15.42 -8.75
CA GLN A 266 18.83 14.07 -8.72
C GLN A 266 17.30 14.11 -8.76
N VAL A 267 16.71 13.12 -9.41
CA VAL A 267 15.25 12.93 -9.45
C VAL A 267 14.91 11.53 -8.96
N VAL A 268 13.96 11.45 -8.03
CA VAL A 268 13.28 10.21 -7.66
C VAL A 268 11.83 10.34 -8.13
N ALA A 269 11.29 9.32 -8.79
CA ALA A 269 9.92 9.34 -9.29
C ALA A 269 9.11 8.22 -8.64
N SER A 270 8.02 8.59 -7.96
CA SER A 270 7.00 7.64 -7.52
C SER A 270 5.86 7.60 -8.54
N ARG A 271 6.22 7.19 -9.77
CA ARG A 271 5.33 7.12 -10.92
C ARG A 271 5.63 5.88 -11.76
N PRO A 272 4.68 5.41 -12.60
CA PRO A 272 4.94 4.34 -13.56
C PRO A 272 6.18 4.65 -14.44
N PRO A 273 7.02 3.65 -14.75
CA PRO A 273 8.20 3.85 -15.60
C PRO A 273 7.88 4.46 -16.97
N ALA A 274 6.69 4.19 -17.51
CA ALA A 274 6.21 4.77 -18.77
C ALA A 274 6.08 6.31 -18.69
N GLU A 275 5.46 6.83 -17.63
CA GLU A 275 5.32 8.28 -17.42
C GLU A 275 6.68 8.96 -17.26
N LEU A 276 7.63 8.33 -16.57
CA LEU A 276 8.99 8.86 -16.47
C LEU A 276 9.70 8.86 -17.84
N ALA A 277 9.48 7.84 -18.67
CA ALA A 277 10.02 7.78 -20.03
C ALA A 277 9.44 8.88 -20.91
N GLU A 278 8.15 9.19 -20.78
CA GLU A 278 7.50 10.31 -21.47
C GLU A 278 8.14 11.65 -21.12
N LEU A 279 8.39 11.90 -19.83
CA LEU A 279 9.05 13.14 -19.36
C LEU A 279 10.48 13.31 -19.90
N LEU A 280 11.19 12.20 -20.13
CA LEU A 280 12.54 12.20 -20.72
C LEU A 280 12.52 12.24 -22.26
N GLY A 281 11.38 11.90 -22.88
CA GLY A 281 11.20 11.82 -24.32
C GLY A 281 12.29 10.99 -25.01
N LYS A 282 12.89 11.56 -26.07
CA LYS A 282 13.98 10.88 -26.82
C LYS A 282 15.26 10.63 -26.01
N LYS A 283 15.39 11.25 -24.83
CA LYS A 283 16.55 11.09 -23.94
C LYS A 283 16.37 9.94 -22.95
N ALA A 284 15.22 9.25 -22.96
CA ALA A 284 14.93 8.12 -22.09
C ALA A 284 15.90 6.95 -22.35
N PRO A 285 16.52 6.37 -21.31
CA PRO A 285 17.35 5.18 -21.47
C PRO A 285 16.54 3.98 -21.96
N LYS A 286 17.13 3.14 -22.83
CA LYS A 286 16.47 1.92 -23.35
C LYS A 286 15.91 1.02 -22.24
N ARG A 287 16.67 0.82 -21.16
CA ARG A 287 16.27 0.01 -20.01
C ARG A 287 14.99 0.51 -19.33
N LEU A 288 14.75 1.83 -19.34
CA LEU A 288 13.51 2.40 -18.79
C LEU A 288 12.31 2.00 -19.66
N GLY A 289 12.48 2.00 -20.99
CA GLY A 289 11.46 1.49 -21.92
C GLY A 289 11.20 0.00 -21.75
N GLU A 290 12.24 -0.81 -21.55
CA GLU A 290 12.10 -2.25 -21.25
C GLU A 290 11.36 -2.48 -19.93
N LEU A 291 11.64 -1.70 -18.88
CA LEU A 291 10.90 -1.73 -17.62
C LEU A 291 9.44 -1.31 -17.80
N ALA A 292 9.17 -0.23 -18.54
CA ALA A 292 7.83 0.24 -18.83
C ALA A 292 7.00 -0.83 -19.57
N ALA A 293 7.60 -1.50 -20.55
CA ALA A 293 6.95 -2.60 -21.27
C ALA A 293 6.70 -3.85 -20.40
N GLY A 294 7.48 -4.04 -19.34
CA GLY A 294 7.30 -5.13 -18.38
C GLY A 294 6.23 -4.88 -17.32
N VAL A 295 5.74 -3.64 -17.19
CA VAL A 295 4.65 -3.31 -16.26
C VAL A 295 3.32 -3.51 -16.96
N SER A 296 2.47 -4.39 -16.41
CA SER A 296 1.12 -4.64 -16.91
C SER A 296 0.08 -4.20 -15.88
N LEU A 297 -1.06 -3.71 -16.39
CA LEU A 297 -2.22 -3.43 -15.56
C LEU A 297 -2.89 -4.75 -15.19
N VAL A 298 -2.87 -5.10 -13.90
CA VAL A 298 -3.46 -6.35 -13.38
C VAL A 298 -4.88 -6.19 -12.88
N GLY A 299 -5.33 -4.97 -12.63
CA GLY A 299 -6.67 -4.69 -12.12
C GLY A 299 -6.91 -3.22 -11.84
N TYR A 300 -8.16 -2.86 -11.65
CA TYR A 300 -8.57 -1.54 -11.19
C TYR A 300 -8.97 -1.60 -9.71
N ARG A 301 -8.69 -0.52 -8.98
CA ARG A 301 -9.19 -0.37 -7.62
C ARG A 301 -10.59 0.24 -7.69
N TYR A 302 -11.54 -0.41 -7.02
CA TYR A 302 -12.88 0.12 -6.83
C TYR A 302 -13.07 0.48 -5.36
N THR A 303 -13.57 1.68 -5.11
CA THR A 303 -13.88 2.17 -3.77
C THR A 303 -15.29 2.73 -3.75
N LEU A 304 -16.12 2.21 -2.85
CA LEU A 304 -17.48 2.68 -2.61
C LEU A 304 -17.56 3.19 -1.17
N ASN A 305 -17.95 4.45 -1.02
CA ASN A 305 -18.19 5.07 0.27
C ASN A 305 -19.68 5.11 0.57
N ILE A 306 -20.08 4.62 1.74
CA ILE A 306 -21.45 4.65 2.22
C ILE A 306 -21.45 5.38 3.56
N VAL A 307 -22.34 6.35 3.72
CA VAL A 307 -22.61 6.98 5.01
C VAL A 307 -23.84 6.30 5.61
N ILE A 308 -23.65 5.65 6.76
CA ILE A 308 -24.70 4.91 7.46
C ILE A 308 -24.81 5.39 8.90
N ASP A 309 -25.98 5.23 9.49
CA ASP A 309 -26.16 5.40 10.94
C ASP A 309 -25.39 4.30 11.68
N GLU A 310 -24.70 4.64 12.77
CA GLU A 310 -23.95 3.70 13.61
C GLU A 310 -24.86 2.57 14.12
N ALA A 311 -26.15 2.84 14.36
CA ALA A 311 -27.12 1.81 14.75
C ALA A 311 -27.31 0.73 13.68
N GLY A 312 -26.91 0.98 12.43
CA GLY A 312 -26.89 0.01 11.34
C GLY A 312 -25.65 -0.88 11.31
N ILE A 313 -24.66 -0.64 12.17
CA ILE A 313 -23.41 -1.42 12.25
C ILE A 313 -23.55 -2.49 13.33
N PRO A 314 -23.22 -3.77 13.05
CA PRO A 314 -23.22 -4.80 14.07
C PRO A 314 -22.25 -4.46 15.21
N GLU A 315 -22.69 -4.61 16.47
CA GLU A 315 -21.95 -4.22 17.69
C GLU A 315 -20.52 -4.79 17.76
N HIS A 316 -20.28 -5.95 17.14
CA HIS A 316 -18.99 -6.65 17.17
C HIS A 316 -18.22 -6.55 15.85
N MET A 317 -18.66 -5.72 14.90
CA MET A 317 -17.93 -5.56 13.64
C MET A 317 -16.58 -4.86 13.89
N ALA A 318 -15.50 -5.45 13.37
CA ALA A 318 -14.19 -4.84 13.42
C ALA A 318 -14.13 -3.61 12.50
N PRO A 319 -13.27 -2.61 12.79
CA PRO A 319 -13.09 -1.45 11.92
C PRO A 319 -12.53 -1.83 10.55
N THR A 320 -11.84 -2.97 10.43
CA THR A 320 -11.36 -3.51 9.16
C THR A 320 -11.89 -4.93 8.99
N VAL A 321 -12.64 -5.19 7.93
CA VAL A 321 -13.20 -6.51 7.64
C VAL A 321 -12.78 -6.95 6.25
N ALA A 322 -12.06 -8.07 6.15
CA ALA A 322 -11.87 -8.79 4.90
C ALA A 322 -13.08 -9.69 4.66
N VAL A 323 -13.76 -9.49 3.53
CA VAL A 323 -14.92 -10.28 3.13
C VAL A 323 -14.52 -11.16 1.95
N VAL A 324 -14.73 -12.47 2.10
CA VAL A 324 -14.55 -13.48 1.06
C VAL A 324 -15.92 -14.10 0.78
N ALA A 325 -16.68 -13.50 -0.13
CA ALA A 325 -18.06 -13.91 -0.39
C ALA A 325 -18.16 -15.16 -1.27
N ALA A 326 -17.19 -15.36 -2.17
CA ALA A 326 -17.14 -16.50 -3.10
C ALA A 326 -15.73 -17.11 -3.12
N PRO A 327 -15.38 -17.96 -2.14
CA PRO A 327 -14.01 -18.49 -2.00
C PRO A 327 -13.55 -19.33 -3.20
N ASP A 328 -14.49 -19.91 -3.94
CA ASP A 328 -14.27 -20.72 -5.14
C ASP A 328 -13.99 -19.91 -6.42
N LYS A 329 -14.21 -18.58 -6.39
CA LYS A 329 -13.93 -17.67 -7.50
C LYS A 329 -12.57 -16.98 -7.36
N ASP A 330 -12.09 -16.39 -8.45
CA ASP A 330 -10.93 -15.51 -8.40
C ASP A 330 -11.21 -14.29 -7.50
N PRO A 331 -10.19 -13.79 -6.76
CA PRO A 331 -10.35 -12.78 -5.72
C PRO A 331 -10.51 -11.38 -6.30
N SER A 332 -11.62 -11.17 -7.01
CA SER A 332 -11.97 -9.92 -7.67
C SER A 332 -13.42 -9.55 -7.44
N SER A 333 -13.72 -8.26 -7.58
CA SER A 333 -15.08 -7.70 -7.54
C SER A 333 -15.83 -8.08 -6.26
N ASP A 334 -16.96 -8.78 -6.38
CA ASP A 334 -17.82 -9.19 -5.28
C ASP A 334 -17.34 -10.49 -4.60
N ALA A 335 -16.41 -11.24 -5.20
CA ALA A 335 -15.87 -12.46 -4.61
C ALA A 335 -14.99 -12.17 -3.38
N ALA A 336 -14.23 -11.07 -3.41
CA ALA A 336 -13.44 -10.60 -2.29
C ALA A 336 -13.27 -9.08 -2.26
N PHE A 337 -13.51 -8.51 -1.09
CA PHE A 337 -13.40 -7.07 -0.83
C PHE A 337 -13.09 -6.81 0.64
N SER A 338 -12.80 -5.57 0.97
CA SER A 338 -12.63 -5.13 2.36
C SER A 338 -13.61 -4.02 2.69
N ILE A 339 -14.05 -3.99 3.95
CA ILE A 339 -14.84 -2.91 4.53
C ILE A 339 -13.98 -2.22 5.59
N HIS A 340 -13.91 -0.89 5.51
CA HIS A 340 -13.19 -0.05 6.46
C HIS A 340 -14.17 0.93 7.08
N LEU A 341 -14.36 0.84 8.39
CA LEU A 341 -15.26 1.69 9.15
C LEU A 341 -14.51 2.86 9.75
N GLY A 342 -14.98 4.07 9.44
CA GLY A 342 -14.56 5.30 10.09
C GLY A 342 -14.98 5.37 11.56
N GLU A 343 -14.68 6.50 12.20
CA GLU A 343 -15.27 6.86 13.49
C GLU A 343 -16.65 7.49 13.27
N SER A 344 -17.54 7.35 14.26
CA SER A 344 -18.82 8.03 14.25
C SER A 344 -18.63 9.53 14.32
N ASP A 345 -19.37 10.28 13.51
CA ASP A 345 -19.46 11.73 13.61
C ASP A 345 -20.37 12.17 14.76
N ASP A 346 -20.49 13.49 14.98
CA ASP A 346 -21.34 14.08 16.02
C ASP A 346 -22.85 13.77 15.86
N HIS A 347 -23.24 13.22 14.70
CA HIS A 347 -24.59 12.79 14.40
C HIS A 347 -24.77 11.27 14.48
N GLY A 348 -23.77 10.53 14.99
CA GLY A 348 -23.81 9.08 15.08
C GLY A 348 -23.73 8.39 13.71
N ARG A 349 -23.13 9.03 12.70
CA ARG A 349 -22.97 8.43 11.37
C ARG A 349 -21.55 7.94 11.18
N VAL A 350 -21.41 6.81 10.51
CA VAL A 350 -20.13 6.20 10.17
C VAL A 350 -19.97 6.14 8.66
N ILE A 351 -18.76 6.45 8.19
CA ILE A 351 -18.38 6.20 6.80
C ILE A 351 -17.88 4.76 6.70
N ALA A 352 -18.59 3.92 5.96
CA ALA A 352 -18.14 2.59 5.55
C ALA A 352 -17.52 2.68 4.15
N THR A 353 -16.23 2.38 4.05
CA THR A 353 -15.47 2.37 2.79
C THR A 353 -15.29 0.92 2.34
N ILE A 354 -15.90 0.55 1.22
CA ILE A 354 -15.77 -0.76 0.61
C ILE A 354 -14.70 -0.68 -0.48
N ALA A 355 -13.67 -1.52 -0.41
CA ALA A 355 -12.60 -1.58 -1.40
C ALA A 355 -12.45 -2.97 -2.00
N ALA A 356 -12.45 -3.04 -3.33
CA ALA A 356 -12.32 -4.26 -4.12
C ALA A 356 -11.33 -4.08 -5.27
N THR A 357 -10.78 -5.20 -5.75
CA THR A 357 -9.98 -5.22 -6.98
C THR A 357 -10.86 -5.72 -8.11
N LEU A 358 -11.06 -4.92 -9.15
CA LEU A 358 -11.74 -5.34 -10.37
C LEU A 358 -10.71 -5.93 -11.32
N ALA A 359 -10.93 -7.15 -11.79
CA ALA A 359 -10.09 -7.76 -12.81
C ALA A 359 -10.18 -6.98 -14.13
N VAL A 360 -9.12 -7.04 -14.93
CA VAL A 360 -9.11 -6.43 -16.27
C VAL A 360 -9.72 -7.43 -17.26
N ASP A 361 -11.05 -7.43 -17.39
CA ASP A 361 -11.74 -8.18 -18.46
C ASP A 361 -11.74 -7.39 -19.78
N GLY A 362 -10.57 -6.86 -20.17
CA GLY A 362 -10.39 -5.91 -21.26
C GLY A 362 -10.30 -4.46 -20.80
N ALA A 363 -10.10 -3.54 -21.76
CA ALA A 363 -9.98 -2.12 -21.46
C ALA A 363 -11.26 -1.61 -20.78
N VAL A 364 -11.11 -0.97 -19.61
CA VAL A 364 -12.18 -0.15 -19.07
C VAL A 364 -12.45 0.95 -20.08
N ASP A 365 -13.58 0.86 -20.76
CA ASP A 365 -14.05 1.90 -21.67
C ASP A 365 -14.30 3.18 -20.85
N PRO A 366 -13.41 4.19 -20.94
CA PRO A 366 -13.54 5.40 -20.16
C PRO A 366 -14.79 6.20 -20.57
N GLU A 367 -15.29 6.03 -21.80
CA GLU A 367 -16.53 6.64 -22.26
C GLU A 367 -17.78 5.99 -21.64
N ARG A 368 -17.68 4.74 -21.15
CA ARG A 368 -18.73 4.10 -20.34
C ARG A 368 -18.73 4.56 -18.88
N ILE A 369 -17.57 4.95 -18.35
CA ILE A 369 -17.43 5.44 -16.96
C ILE A 369 -17.71 6.94 -16.86
N ALA A 370 -17.21 7.74 -17.78
CA ALA A 370 -17.26 9.20 -17.72
C ALA A 370 -18.69 9.76 -17.53
N PRO A 371 -19.75 9.32 -18.26
CA PRO A 371 -21.08 9.90 -18.11
C PRO A 371 -21.68 9.67 -16.72
N LYS A 372 -21.36 8.55 -16.07
CA LYS A 372 -21.88 8.20 -14.74
C LYS A 372 -21.09 8.87 -13.60
N CYS A 373 -19.82 9.19 -13.83
CA CYS A 373 -18.95 9.83 -12.85
C CYS A 373 -18.86 11.37 -12.99
N ILE A 374 -19.29 11.95 -14.13
CA ILE A 374 -19.37 13.41 -14.30
C ILE A 374 -20.30 14.07 -13.26
N ALA A 375 -21.28 13.34 -12.72
CA ALA A 375 -22.14 13.83 -11.65
C ALA A 375 -21.44 13.98 -10.28
N LEU A 376 -20.16 13.62 -10.16
CA LEU A 376 -19.35 13.71 -8.94
C LEU A 376 -18.21 14.75 -9.02
N ARG A 377 -18.13 15.52 -10.12
CA ARG A 377 -17.37 16.77 -10.20
C ARG A 377 -18.31 17.94 -10.05
#